data_AF-A0A5D0MG82-F1
#
_entry.id   AF-A0A5D0MG82-F1
#
_cell.length_a   1.000
_cell.length_b   1.000
_cell.length_c   1.000
_cell.angle_alpha   90.00
_cell.angle_beta   90.00
_cell.angle_gamma   90.00
#
_symmetry.space_group_name_H-M   'P 1'
#
loop_
_entity.id
_entity.type
_entity.pdbx_description
1 polymer ?
#
loop_
_entity_poly.entity_id
_entity_poly.type
_entity_poly.pdbx_seq_one_letter_code
_entity_poly.pdbx_strand_id
1 'polypeptide(L)' 'MITIKCAKCKNKIIKYHKVGRGKTIRVYYDRIHKDYSKSDKNKLICDYCGNIIGYKKEKYIKMRDIAFTYSGHKKKK' A
#
# COMPACT_ATOMS: atom_id res chain seq x y z
N MET A 1 8.95 -8.73 -4.46
CA MET A 1 8.61 -7.42 -3.86
C MET A 1 7.49 -6.83 -4.70
N ILE A 2 6.45 -6.27 -4.09
CA ILE A 2 5.32 -5.70 -4.83
C ILE A 2 5.34 -4.17 -4.74
N THR A 3 4.88 -3.51 -5.79
CA THR A 3 4.65 -2.07 -5.80
C THR A 3 3.16 -1.82 -5.75
N ILE A 4 2.70 -1.25 -4.64
CA ILE A 4 1.34 -0.78 -4.44
C ILE A 4 1.21 0.57 -5.15
N LYS A 5 0.20 0.69 -6.01
CA LYS A 5 -0.09 1.84 -6.84
C LYS A 5 -1.51 2.34 -6.56
N CYS A 6 -1.78 3.61 -6.82
CA CYS A 6 -3.13 4.16 -6.71
C CYS A 6 -4.02 3.59 -7.82
N ALA A 7 -5.25 3.19 -7.50
CA ALA A 7 -6.18 2.73 -8.54
C ALA A 7 -6.61 3.85 -9.49
N LYS A 8 -6.70 5.11 -9.00
CA LYS A 8 -7.09 6.27 -9.81
C LYS A 8 -5.97 6.76 -10.74
N CYS A 9 -4.83 7.16 -10.19
CA CYS A 9 -3.76 7.79 -10.96
C CYS A 9 -2.60 6.86 -11.33
N LYS A 10 -2.66 5.57 -10.93
CA LYS A 10 -1.61 4.55 -11.15
C LYS A 10 -0.24 4.90 -10.56
N ASN A 11 -0.13 5.99 -9.80
CA ASN A 11 1.13 6.39 -9.20
C ASN A 11 1.56 5.44 -8.08
N LYS A 12 2.86 5.30 -7.87
CA LYS A 12 3.45 4.44 -6.84
C LYS A 12 3.17 5.04 -5.47
N ILE A 13 2.67 4.20 -4.56
CA ILE A 13 2.33 4.59 -3.19
C ILE A 13 3.37 3.96 -2.25
N ILE A 14 3.48 2.63 -2.27
CA ILE A 14 4.36 1.90 -1.36
C ILE A 14 5.07 0.77 -2.12
N LYS A 15 6.37 0.59 -1.85
CA LYS A 15 7.07 -0.66 -2.15
C LYS A 15 6.97 -1.57 -0.93
N TYR A 16 6.32 -2.72 -1.10
CA TYR A 16 6.00 -3.64 -0.01
C TYR A 16 6.66 -5.01 -0.21
N HIS A 17 7.27 -5.52 0.86
CA HIS A 17 7.80 -6.87 0.89
C HIS A 17 6.69 -7.88 1.21
N LYS A 18 5.93 -8.26 0.18
CA LYS A 18 4.89 -9.29 0.32
C LYS A 18 5.50 -10.67 0.51
N VAL A 19 5.30 -11.24 1.70
CA VAL A 19 5.61 -12.63 2.06
C VAL A 19 4.31 -13.44 2.12
N GLY A 20 4.33 -14.66 1.60
CA GLY A 20 3.22 -15.62 1.64
C GLY A 20 2.11 -15.41 0.61
N ARG A 21 1.24 -16.42 0.49
CA ARG A 21 0.08 -16.45 -0.41
C ARG A 21 -1.14 -15.89 0.36
N GLY A 22 -1.69 -14.76 -0.07
CA GLY A 22 -2.86 -14.12 0.54
C GLY A 22 -3.08 -12.68 0.06
N LYS A 23 -4.30 -12.15 0.23
CA LYS A 23 -4.66 -10.77 -0.16
C LYS A 23 -3.91 -9.74 0.69
N THR A 24 -3.57 -8.61 0.10
CA THR A 24 -2.84 -7.51 0.76
C THR A 24 -3.81 -6.53 1.43
N ILE A 25 -4.65 -7.05 2.33
CA ILE A 25 -5.63 -6.22 3.08
C ILE A 25 -4.92 -5.43 4.19
N ARG A 26 -3.87 -6.03 4.76
CA ARG A 26 -3.04 -5.44 5.82
C ARG A 26 -1.60 -5.28 5.33
N VAL A 27 -1.11 -4.05 5.34
CA VAL A 27 0.27 -3.70 4.99
C VAL A 27 0.99 -3.35 6.29
N TYR A 28 1.88 -4.22 6.75
CA TYR A 28 2.63 -4.01 7.99
C TYR A 28 3.81 -3.05 7.76
N TYR A 29 4.02 -2.10 8.68
CA TYR A 29 5.08 -1.08 8.55
C TYR A 29 6.48 -1.68 8.42
N ASP A 30 6.75 -2.73 9.21
CA ASP A 30 8.00 -3.50 9.19
C ASP A 30 8.38 -4.05 7.80
N ARG A 31 7.40 -4.24 6.92
CA ARG A 31 7.60 -4.78 5.56
C ARG A 31 7.53 -3.72 4.47
N ILE A 32 7.37 -2.45 4.84
CA ILE A 32 7.41 -1.32 3.90
C ILE A 32 8.87 -1.01 3.60
N HIS A 33 9.25 -1.16 2.35
CA HIS A 33 10.60 -0.84 1.91
C HIS A 33 10.74 0.65 1.57
N LYS A 34 9.73 1.23 0.90
CA LYS A 34 9.65 2.66 0.59
C LYS A 34 8.21 3.12 0.60
N ASP A 35 7.98 4.33 1.12
CA ASP A 35 6.70 5.01 1.11
C ASP A 35 6.83 6.31 0.29
N TYR A 36 5.88 6.53 -0.63
CA TYR A 36 5.74 7.70 -1.51
C TYR A 36 4.37 8.37 -1.32
N SER A 37 3.61 7.95 -0.31
CA SER A 37 2.27 8.42 -0.05
C SER A 37 2.25 9.61 0.89
N LYS A 38 1.15 10.36 0.84
CA LYS A 38 0.89 11.44 1.79
C LYS A 38 0.11 10.88 2.97
N SER A 39 0.52 11.30 4.16
CA SER A 39 -0.12 10.88 5.41
C SER A 39 -0.93 12.03 5.95
N ASP A 40 -2.23 11.81 6.19
CA ASP A 40 -3.12 12.80 6.81
C ASP A 40 -3.79 12.20 8.03
N LYS A 41 -3.42 12.67 9.23
CA LYS A 41 -3.86 12.11 10.52
C LYS A 41 -3.72 10.57 10.55
N ASN A 42 -4.83 9.86 10.35
CA ASN A 42 -4.92 8.40 10.36
C ASN A 42 -5.23 7.78 8.98
N LYS A 43 -5.08 8.55 7.89
CA LYS A 43 -5.37 8.13 6.52
C LYS A 43 -4.09 8.10 5.70
N LEU A 44 -3.99 7.08 4.86
CA LEU A 44 -3.01 7.00 3.79
C LEU A 44 -3.64 7.55 2.52
N ILE A 45 -3.08 8.64 1.99
CA ILE A 45 -3.61 9.36 0.85
C ILE A 45 -2.59 9.32 -0.29
N CYS A 46 -3.06 9.18 -1.52
CA CYS A 46 -2.20 9.36 -2.68
C CYS A 46 -1.84 10.84 -2.82
N ASP A 47 -0.54 11.12 -2.81
CA ASP A 47 0.00 12.48 -2.90
C ASP A 47 -0.45 13.24 -4.17
N TYR A 48 -0.73 12.52 -5.25
CA TYR A 48 -1.02 13.10 -6.57
C TYR A 48 -2.50 13.37 -6.82
N CYS A 49 -3.40 12.54 -6.30
CA CYS A 49 -4.84 12.61 -6.62
C CYS A 49 -5.75 12.72 -5.40
N GLY A 50 -5.18 12.79 -4.19
CA GLY A 50 -5.97 12.87 -2.96
C GLY A 50 -6.78 11.62 -2.63
N ASN A 51 -6.59 10.50 -3.35
CA ASN A 51 -7.36 9.30 -3.13
C ASN A 51 -7.02 8.63 -1.79
N ILE A 52 -8.03 8.23 -1.02
CA ILE A 52 -7.85 7.55 0.27
C ILE A 52 -7.57 6.07 0.03
N ILE A 53 -6.33 5.67 0.26
CA ILE A 53 -5.81 4.33 -0.02
C ILE A 53 -6.07 3.38 1.14
N GLY A 54 -6.00 3.89 2.36
CA GLY A 54 -6.16 3.08 3.56
C GLY A 54 -6.14 3.92 4.82
N TYR A 55 -6.25 3.23 5.95
CA TYR A 55 -6.24 3.83 7.28
C TYR A 55 -5.07 3.27 8.07
N LYS A 56 -4.27 4.16 8.66
CA LYS A 56 -3.18 3.81 9.55
C LYS A 56 -3.74 3.26 10.86
N LYS A 57 -3.19 2.12 11.30
CA LYS A 57 -3.35 1.55 12.63
C LYS A 57 -1.96 1.49 13.26
N GLU A 58 -1.84 1.07 14.51
CA GLU A 58 -0.54 1.04 15.20
C GLU A 58 0.50 0.15 14.50
N LYS A 59 0.09 -1.04 14.02
CA LYS A 59 1.02 -2.05 13.47
C LYS A 59 0.95 -2.22 11.95
N TYR A 60 -0.14 -1.77 11.33
CA TYR A 60 -0.38 -1.97 9.91
C TYR A 60 -1.28 -0.88 9.34
N ILE A 61 -1.25 -0.74 8.02
CA ILE A 61 -2.20 0.07 7.26
C ILE A 61 -3.31 -0.87 6.78
N LYS A 62 -4.55 -0.55 7.15
CA LYS A 62 -5.75 -1.22 6.62
C LYS A 62 -6.05 -0.64 5.25
N MET A 63 -5.75 -1.39 4.19
CA MET A 63 -5.91 -0.96 2.81
C MET A 63 -7.36 -1.12 2.35
N ARG A 64 -7.84 -0.24 1.46
CA ARG A 64 -9.12 -0.42 0.76
C ARG A 64 -8.86 -1.07 -0.60
N ASP A 65 -9.34 -2.30 -0.79
CA ASP A 65 -9.04 -3.14 -1.97
C ASP A 65 -9.29 -2.41 -3.31
N ILE A 66 -10.35 -1.59 -3.40
CA ILE A 66 -10.73 -0.83 -4.60
C ILE A 66 -9.84 0.41 -4.82
N ALA A 67 -9.21 0.94 -3.77
CA ALA A 67 -8.46 2.20 -3.83
C ALA A 67 -7.01 2.03 -4.32
N PHE A 68 -6.48 0.81 -4.34
CA PHE A 68 -5.14 0.52 -4.79
C PHE A 68 -5.10 -0.64 -5.78
N THR A 69 -4.04 -0.66 -6.58
CA THR A 69 -3.64 -1.80 -7.39
C THR A 69 -2.23 -2.20 -6.99
N TYR A 70 -1.79 -3.39 -7.36
CA TYR A 70 -0.41 -3.79 -7.11
C TYR A 70 0.19 -4.46 -8.34
N SER A 71 1.49 -4.26 -8.51
CA SER A 71 2.26 -4.85 -9.61
C SER A 71 3.55 -5.44 -9.06
N GLY A 72 4.03 -6.53 -9.69
CA GLY A 72 5.30 -7.16 -9.36
C GLY A 72 5.19 -8.62 -8.91
N HIS A 73 6.34 -9.29 -8.89
CA HIS A 73 6.44 -10.70 -8.54
C HIS A 73 6.40 -10.91 -7.02
N LYS A 74 5.50 -11.80 -6.58
CA LYS A 74 5.54 -12.42 -5.26
C LYS A 74 6.83 -13.25 -5.24
N LYS A 75 7.75 -12.97 -4.31
CA LYS A 75 8.89 -13.88 -4.11
C LYS A 75 8.27 -15.22 -3.65
N LYS A 76 8.37 -16.26 -4.47
CA LYS A 76 8.12 -17.62 -4.03
C LYS A 76 9.28 -17.95 -3.06
N LYS A 77 8.93 -18.36 -1.85
CA LYS A 77 9.88 -19.03 -0.97
C LYS A 77 10.04 -20.45 -1.47
#